data_AF-A0A954JSY6-F1
#
_entry.id   AF-A0A954JSY6-F1
#
_cell.length_a   1.000
_cell.length_b   1.000
_cell.length_c   1.000
_cell.angle_alpha   90.00
_cell.angle_beta   90.00
_cell.angle_gamma   90.00
#
_symmetry.space_group_name_H-M   'P 1'
#
loop_
_entity.id
_entity.type
_entity.pdbx_description
1 polymer ?
#
loop_
_entity_poly.entity_id
_entity_poly.type
_entity_poly.pdbx_seq_one_letter_code
_entity_poly.pdbx_strand_id
1 'polypeptide(L)'
;VLLFSPLIIQAEVPTQTYKRGFETITVFEYKKALEEAEEEIPKFPPRTSNAVIISSVERDSPASQAGLRERDLVRIINGKYLRSLGDAEKIMKSANSDEPLQLGVVRRVSGNWNHIKIVVQPLTEVQRLKQSLLIKKGYDESFDSCEKVKHKDAPTTIFSSDTILLYYIRKKSNPDHLCFRVVMWDPGNIKPGQLVITTDSSMYSIKQPPDLYIRKLNSFDEVEKKLEHEQAKNERLRVANRKAHTQTSEEYDRLEKEFNNNFKEFDYEKSRKDEAAQKKLMQKLKLLDLMTKSSEQLIEYSKEHQEMLASLKLLAEKKISLNKNKLKIIDDYKVKRLAIYDELTTEQQQLLQDTVEKVQENREVKENELLKIEETGFVDDWIRKQRMKQGWKWYDATLNQGQLKMIKDILSSEKVTVHHDSNPEKKFDVSDNQKEQMRTILTAFEAEGGKVGE
;
A
#
# COMPACT_ATOMS: atom_id res chain seq x y z
N VAL A 1 27.15 11.65 -43.68
CA VAL A 1 28.01 10.73 -42.91
C VAL A 1 28.30 11.41 -41.58
N LEU A 2 27.46 11.14 -40.57
CA LEU A 2 27.67 11.58 -39.19
C LEU A 2 28.59 10.55 -38.53
N LEU A 3 29.81 10.97 -38.19
CA LEU A 3 30.78 10.11 -37.51
C LEU A 3 30.34 9.92 -36.06
N PHE A 4 29.76 8.76 -35.78
CA PHE A 4 29.62 8.23 -34.44
C PHE A 4 31.02 8.09 -33.82
N SER A 5 31.29 8.84 -32.75
CA SER A 5 32.40 8.51 -31.85
C SER A 5 32.03 7.24 -31.11
N PRO A 6 32.86 6.19 -31.13
CA PRO A 6 32.59 5.01 -30.31
C PRO A 6 32.73 5.40 -28.85
N LEU A 7 31.68 5.11 -28.07
CA LEU A 7 31.75 5.09 -26.62
C LEU A 7 32.78 4.01 -26.26
N ILE A 8 34.00 4.40 -25.90
CA ILE A 8 34.99 3.46 -25.36
C ILE A 8 34.43 3.04 -24.01
N ILE A 9 33.98 1.79 -23.92
CA ILE A 9 33.71 1.11 -22.66
C ILE A 9 35.08 0.98 -21.99
N GLN A 10 35.43 1.95 -21.16
CA GLN A 10 36.56 1.85 -20.24
C GLN A 10 36.29 0.64 -19.36
N ALA A 11 37.14 -0.38 -19.43
CA ALA A 11 37.03 -1.55 -18.56
C ALA A 11 37.06 -1.05 -17.11
N GLU A 12 36.03 -1.38 -16.32
CA GLU A 12 36.00 -1.05 -14.90
C GLU A 12 37.24 -1.64 -14.24
N VAL A 13 38.09 -0.76 -13.71
CA VAL A 13 39.31 -1.18 -13.01
C VAL A 13 38.88 -1.95 -11.76
N PRO A 14 39.40 -3.16 -11.51
CA PRO A 14 39.00 -3.95 -10.36
C PRO A 14 39.27 -3.17 -9.07
N THR A 15 38.19 -2.80 -8.37
CA THR A 15 38.23 -2.12 -7.08
C THR A 15 37.50 -2.95 -6.02
N GLN A 16 37.86 -2.70 -4.77
CA GLN A 16 37.21 -3.32 -3.61
C GLN A 16 36.51 -2.24 -2.79
N THR A 17 35.18 -2.33 -2.68
CA THR A 17 34.35 -1.42 -1.89
C THR A 17 34.25 -1.88 -0.44
N TYR A 18 34.26 -0.92 0.50
CA TYR A 18 34.09 -1.16 1.93
C TYR A 18 32.90 -0.40 2.49
N LYS A 19 32.22 -1.02 3.46
CA LYS A 19 31.01 -0.48 4.12
C LYS A 19 31.20 0.88 4.80
N ARG A 20 32.42 1.38 4.97
CA ARG A 20 32.71 2.69 5.57
C ARG A 20 32.82 3.83 4.54
N GLY A 21 32.38 3.58 3.30
CA GLY A 21 32.24 4.57 2.24
C GLY A 21 33.55 4.93 1.54
N PHE A 22 34.37 3.93 1.25
CA PHE A 22 35.56 4.10 0.43
C PHE A 22 35.87 2.83 -0.37
N GLU A 23 36.63 3.00 -1.44
CA GLU A 23 37.09 1.92 -2.30
C GLU A 23 38.61 1.85 -2.33
N THR A 24 39.15 0.66 -2.55
CA THR A 24 40.58 0.46 -2.77
C THR A 24 40.88 -0.19 -4.09
N ILE A 25 42.02 0.17 -4.64
CA ILE A 25 42.66 -0.44 -5.80
C ILE A 25 44.07 -0.86 -5.43
N THR A 26 44.60 -1.94 -6.02
CA THR A 26 46.00 -2.32 -5.77
C THR A 26 46.96 -1.31 -6.41
N VAL A 27 48.17 -1.17 -5.86
CA VAL A 27 49.20 -0.29 -6.48
C VAL A 27 49.53 -0.73 -7.91
N PHE A 28 49.45 -2.03 -8.21
CA PHE A 28 49.68 -2.55 -9.56
C PHE A 28 48.59 -2.10 -10.52
N GLU A 29 47.32 -2.31 -10.19
CA GLU A 29 46.18 -1.91 -11.03
C GLU A 29 46.10 -0.38 -11.17
N TYR A 30 46.42 0.36 -10.13
CA TYR A 30 46.45 1.83 -10.18
C TYR A 30 47.52 2.35 -11.15
N LYS A 31 48.73 1.76 -11.14
CA LYS A 31 49.77 2.11 -12.13
C LYS A 31 49.33 1.80 -13.54
N LYS A 32 48.71 0.64 -13.74
CA LYS A 32 48.17 0.23 -15.03
C LYS A 32 47.11 1.22 -15.53
N ALA A 33 46.20 1.64 -14.64
CA ALA A 33 45.16 2.62 -14.96
C ALA A 33 45.74 4.00 -15.34
N LEU A 34 46.81 4.46 -14.66
CA LEU A 34 47.49 5.71 -15.03
C LEU A 34 48.20 5.59 -16.39
N GLU A 35 48.84 4.46 -16.67
CA GLU A 35 49.50 4.20 -17.95
C GLU A 35 48.49 4.18 -19.11
N GLU A 36 47.35 3.50 -18.93
CA GLU A 36 46.25 3.48 -19.90
C GLU A 36 45.59 4.85 -20.10
N ALA A 37 45.63 5.71 -19.08
CA ALA A 37 45.12 7.09 -19.14
C ALA A 37 46.17 8.12 -19.62
N GLU A 38 47.38 7.68 -20.00
CA GLU A 38 48.51 8.55 -20.35
C GLU A 38 48.87 9.58 -19.25
N GLU A 39 48.61 9.24 -17.97
CA GLU A 39 48.94 10.07 -16.81
C GLU A 39 50.35 9.75 -16.24
N GLU A 40 50.98 10.75 -15.61
CA GLU A 40 52.30 10.57 -14.98
C GLU A 40 52.22 9.61 -13.77
N ILE A 41 52.95 8.50 -13.84
CA ILE A 41 53.07 7.56 -12.73
C ILE A 41 53.96 8.17 -11.63
N PRO A 42 53.43 8.45 -10.43
CA PRO A 42 54.23 9.03 -9.37
C PRO A 42 55.28 8.04 -8.86
N LYS A 43 56.43 8.56 -8.44
CA LYS A 43 57.43 7.76 -7.71
C LYS A 43 56.90 7.38 -6.33
N PHE A 44 56.40 6.16 -6.22
CA PHE A 44 55.89 5.61 -4.96
C PHE A 44 57.00 5.42 -3.91
N PRO A 45 56.65 5.48 -2.61
CA PRO A 45 57.57 5.14 -1.54
C PRO A 45 58.07 3.69 -1.68
N PRO A 46 59.25 3.37 -1.12
CA PRO A 46 59.75 2.00 -1.12
C PRO A 46 58.82 1.06 -0.33
N ARG A 47 58.78 -0.22 -0.75
CA ARG A 47 57.99 -1.29 -0.12
C ARG A 47 56.48 -0.98 -0.10
N THR A 48 55.94 -0.71 -1.28
CA THR A 48 54.53 -0.40 -1.55
C THR A 48 53.83 -1.44 -2.41
N SER A 49 54.52 -2.52 -2.80
CA SER A 49 53.96 -3.60 -3.62
C SER A 49 52.69 -4.23 -3.04
N ASN A 50 52.58 -4.30 -1.71
CA ASN A 50 51.44 -4.85 -1.00
C ASN A 50 50.50 -3.78 -0.43
N ALA A 51 50.77 -2.50 -0.69
CA ALA A 51 49.91 -1.42 -0.27
C ALA A 51 48.67 -1.36 -1.18
N VAL A 52 47.61 -0.74 -0.67
CA VAL A 52 46.42 -0.42 -1.44
C VAL A 52 46.22 1.09 -1.50
N ILE A 53 45.66 1.57 -2.59
CA ILE A 53 45.38 2.99 -2.81
C ILE A 53 43.89 3.22 -2.67
N ILE A 54 43.50 4.31 -2.01
CA ILE A 54 42.10 4.74 -1.98
C ILE A 54 41.73 5.27 -3.36
N SER A 55 40.84 4.58 -4.07
CA SER A 55 40.38 4.99 -5.40
C SER A 55 39.28 6.04 -5.31
N SER A 56 38.34 5.87 -4.40
CA SER A 56 37.21 6.77 -4.19
C SER A 56 36.85 6.87 -2.70
N VAL A 57 36.29 8.01 -2.30
CA VAL A 57 35.71 8.21 -0.95
C VAL A 57 34.32 8.80 -1.12
N GLU A 58 33.31 8.10 -0.60
CA GLU A 58 31.93 8.54 -0.64
C GLU A 58 31.75 9.79 0.25
N ARG A 59 31.04 10.80 -0.27
CA ARG A 59 30.74 12.04 0.46
C ARG A 59 29.93 11.73 1.72
N ASP A 60 30.22 12.44 2.81
CA ASP A 60 29.53 12.30 4.12
C ASP A 60 29.64 10.90 4.76
N SER A 61 30.48 10.01 4.23
CA SER A 61 30.78 8.71 4.81
C SER A 61 31.67 8.81 6.06
N PRO A 62 31.73 7.75 6.90
CA PRO A 62 32.69 7.69 8.00
C PRO A 62 34.14 7.91 7.55
N ALA A 63 34.52 7.42 6.36
CA ALA A 63 35.86 7.62 5.81
C ALA A 63 36.12 9.08 5.43
N SER A 64 35.16 9.74 4.79
CA SER A 64 35.25 11.17 4.45
C SER A 64 35.37 12.03 5.71
N GLN A 65 34.52 11.77 6.71
CA GLN A 65 34.54 12.46 8.00
C GLN A 65 35.85 12.25 8.77
N ALA A 66 36.48 11.08 8.63
CA ALA A 66 37.80 10.79 9.19
C ALA A 66 38.96 11.47 8.43
N GLY A 67 38.67 12.13 7.30
CA GLY A 67 39.64 12.83 6.48
C GLY A 67 40.43 11.93 5.52
N LEU A 68 39.94 10.72 5.24
CA LEU A 68 40.46 9.86 4.17
C LEU A 68 40.22 10.53 2.81
N ARG A 69 41.17 10.41 1.89
CA ARG A 69 41.08 11.03 0.56
C ARG A 69 41.49 10.06 -0.52
N GLU A 70 41.00 10.32 -1.72
CA GLU A 70 41.49 9.66 -2.93
C GLU A 70 43.02 9.80 -3.04
N ARG A 71 43.65 8.76 -3.60
CA ARG A 71 45.11 8.63 -3.78
C ARG A 71 45.90 8.48 -2.48
N ASP A 72 45.25 8.34 -1.33
CA ASP A 72 45.91 7.89 -0.11
C ASP A 72 46.43 6.47 -0.27
N LEU A 73 47.69 6.25 0.07
CA LEU A 73 48.31 4.93 0.01
C LEU A 73 48.32 4.28 1.41
N VAL A 74 47.49 3.26 1.61
CA VAL A 74 47.33 2.53 2.87
C VAL A 74 48.41 1.45 3.00
N ARG A 75 49.16 1.47 4.10
CA ARG A 75 50.24 0.49 4.38
C ARG A 75 50.05 -0.29 5.67
N ILE A 76 49.25 0.25 6.58
CA ILE A 76 49.02 -0.30 7.91
C ILE A 76 47.52 -0.27 8.17
N ILE A 77 46.96 -1.38 8.65
CA ILE A 77 45.57 -1.48 9.07
C ILE A 77 45.54 -2.09 10.47
N ASN A 78 44.90 -1.40 11.42
CA ASN A 78 44.81 -1.80 12.84
C ASN A 78 46.18 -2.20 13.43
N GLY A 79 47.22 -1.41 13.12
CA GLY A 79 48.60 -1.63 13.58
C GLY A 79 49.37 -2.74 12.85
N LYS A 80 48.76 -3.45 11.89
CA LYS A 80 49.41 -4.51 11.11
C LYS A 80 49.85 -3.99 9.73
N TYR A 81 51.11 -4.22 9.39
CA TYR A 81 51.63 -3.94 8.04
C TYR A 81 51.05 -4.92 7.01
N LEU A 82 50.75 -4.42 5.82
CA LEU A 82 50.35 -5.24 4.68
C LEU A 82 51.58 -5.96 4.10
N ARG A 83 51.64 -7.28 4.30
CA ARG A 83 52.75 -8.16 3.87
C ARG A 83 52.44 -8.96 2.61
N SER A 84 51.17 -9.09 2.24
CA SER A 84 50.69 -9.70 1.01
C SER A 84 49.58 -8.88 0.37
N LEU A 85 49.36 -9.05 -0.94
CA LEU A 85 48.29 -8.35 -1.68
C LEU A 85 46.89 -8.59 -1.09
N GLY A 86 46.63 -9.77 -0.52
CA GLY A 86 45.34 -10.11 0.09
C GLY A 86 45.20 -9.69 1.56
N ASP A 87 46.25 -9.14 2.18
CA ASP A 87 46.19 -8.77 3.61
C ASP A 87 45.19 -7.64 3.85
N ALA A 88 45.13 -6.65 2.96
CA ALA A 88 44.23 -5.52 3.10
C ALA A 88 42.78 -6.00 3.13
N GLU A 89 42.40 -6.81 2.15
CA GLU A 89 41.07 -7.40 2.05
C GLU A 89 40.74 -8.27 3.27
N LYS A 90 41.65 -9.16 3.68
CA LYS A 90 41.46 -10.03 4.85
C LYS A 90 41.28 -9.24 6.15
N ILE A 91 42.14 -8.25 6.39
CA ILE A 91 42.08 -7.44 7.62
C ILE A 91 40.84 -6.56 7.61
N MET A 92 40.48 -5.93 6.50
CA MET A 92 39.28 -5.09 6.42
C MET A 92 37.98 -5.89 6.47
N LYS A 93 37.93 -7.10 5.90
CA LYS A 93 36.76 -8.01 6.03
C LYS A 93 36.59 -8.56 7.44
N SER A 94 37.70 -8.80 8.16
CA SER A 94 37.68 -9.29 9.55
C SER A 94 37.53 -8.17 10.60
N ALA A 95 37.76 -6.91 10.21
CA ALA A 95 37.51 -5.78 11.08
C ALA A 95 36.01 -5.64 11.35
N ASN A 96 35.61 -5.75 12.63
CA ASN A 96 34.24 -5.55 13.04
C ASN A 96 33.75 -4.15 12.62
N SER A 97 32.55 -4.04 12.07
CA SER A 97 31.89 -2.77 11.75
C SER A 97 31.66 -1.88 12.98
N ASP A 98 31.73 -2.44 14.18
CA ASP A 98 31.48 -1.75 15.44
C ASP A 98 32.73 -1.17 16.11
N GLU A 99 33.93 -1.51 15.61
CA GLU A 99 35.19 -0.96 16.12
C GLU A 99 35.74 0.17 15.22
N PRO A 100 36.54 1.11 15.72
CA PRO A 100 37.25 2.06 14.87
C PRO A 100 38.29 1.36 13.99
N LEU A 101 38.31 1.66 12.69
CA LEU A 101 39.32 1.17 11.75
C LEU A 101 40.50 2.15 11.70
N GLN A 102 41.67 1.72 12.16
CA GLN A 102 42.88 2.54 12.15
C GLN A 102 43.70 2.29 10.88
N LEU A 103 43.90 3.32 10.08
CA LEU A 103 44.66 3.29 8.84
C LEU A 103 45.95 4.10 9.00
N GLY A 104 47.09 3.48 8.71
CA GLY A 104 48.34 4.20 8.46
C GLY A 104 48.49 4.46 6.98
N VAL A 105 48.25 5.70 6.57
CA VAL A 105 48.27 6.13 5.18
C VAL A 105 49.51 6.97 4.87
N VAL A 106 49.91 6.95 3.61
CA VAL A 106 50.94 7.83 3.06
C VAL A 106 50.27 8.69 1.98
N ARG A 107 50.24 10.00 2.20
CA ARG A 107 49.58 10.97 1.32
C ARG A 107 50.61 11.82 0.60
N ARG A 108 50.45 11.98 -0.72
CA ARG A 108 51.30 12.88 -1.52
C ARG A 108 50.79 14.32 -1.37
N VAL A 109 51.65 15.22 -0.90
CA VAL A 109 51.38 16.66 -0.78
C VAL A 109 52.57 17.42 -1.36
N SER A 110 52.35 18.20 -2.41
CA SER A 110 53.38 19.00 -3.10
C SER A 110 54.64 18.20 -3.45
N GLY A 111 54.49 16.97 -3.95
CA GLY A 111 55.59 16.09 -4.34
C GLY A 111 56.19 15.24 -3.21
N ASN A 112 55.89 15.54 -1.94
CA ASN A 112 56.38 14.81 -0.78
C ASN A 112 55.37 13.81 -0.23
N TRP A 113 55.86 12.74 0.40
CA TRP A 113 55.03 11.68 0.98
C TRP A 113 54.97 11.83 2.51
N ASN A 114 53.79 12.14 3.03
CA ASN A 114 53.56 12.34 4.46
C ASN A 114 52.83 11.14 5.08
N HIS A 115 53.31 10.68 6.24
CA HIS A 115 52.65 9.64 7.01
C HIS A 115 51.54 10.23 7.86
N ILE A 116 50.32 9.69 7.73
CA ILE A 116 49.14 10.15 8.43
C ILE A 116 48.44 8.94 9.07
N LYS A 117 48.07 9.05 10.34
CA LYS A 117 47.18 8.09 10.99
C LYS A 117 45.74 8.58 10.83
N ILE A 118 44.90 7.79 10.20
CA ILE A 118 43.47 8.07 10.01
C ILE A 118 42.68 7.04 10.82
N VAL A 119 41.70 7.48 11.60
CA VAL A 119 40.82 6.59 12.37
C VAL A 119 39.41 6.74 11.85
N VAL A 120 38.95 5.74 11.11
CA VAL A 120 37.60 5.72 10.57
C VAL A 120 36.65 5.16 11.62
N GLN A 121 35.69 5.96 12.05
CA GLN A 121 34.71 5.57 13.07
C GLN A 121 33.81 4.41 12.59
N PRO A 122 33.29 3.58 13.51
CA PRO A 122 32.27 2.58 13.18
C PRO A 122 31.05 3.23 12.54
N LEU A 123 30.28 2.43 11.81
CA LEU A 123 29.03 2.92 11.24
C LEU A 123 28.09 3.34 12.38
N THR A 124 27.43 4.49 12.22
CA THR A 124 26.32 4.84 13.10
C THR A 124 25.18 3.85 12.91
N GLU A 125 24.28 3.75 13.88
CA GLU A 125 23.11 2.87 13.77
C GLU A 125 22.28 3.17 12.52
N VAL A 126 22.06 4.46 12.23
CA VAL A 126 21.37 4.91 11.01
C VAL A 126 22.09 4.46 9.73
N GLN A 127 23.43 4.51 9.70
CA GLN A 127 24.22 4.06 8.55
C GLN A 127 24.15 2.54 8.37
N ARG A 128 24.23 1.77 9.47
CA ARG A 128 24.05 0.31 9.44
C ARG A 128 22.67 -0.07 8.91
N LEU A 129 21.62 0.57 9.43
CA LEU A 129 20.26 0.35 8.99
C LEU A 129 20.17 0.57 7.48
N LYS A 130 20.61 1.73 6.96
CA LYS A 130 20.58 2.03 5.50
C LYS A 130 21.24 0.95 4.63
N GLN A 131 22.32 0.32 5.07
CA GLN A 131 23.00 -0.76 4.33
C GLN A 131 22.27 -2.11 4.34
N SER A 132 21.30 -2.28 5.22
CA SER A 132 20.43 -3.44 5.29
C SER A 132 19.10 -3.23 4.57
N LEU A 133 18.82 -2.01 4.11
CA LEU A 133 17.61 -1.66 3.37
C LEU A 133 17.82 -1.76 1.86
N LEU A 134 16.79 -2.24 1.18
CA LEU A 134 16.61 -2.14 -0.25
C LEU A 134 15.40 -1.26 -0.52
N ILE A 135 15.63 -0.16 -1.23
CA ILE A 135 14.61 0.82 -1.62
C ILE A 135 14.27 0.58 -3.09
N LYS A 136 13.04 0.15 -3.37
CA LYS A 136 12.53 -0.03 -4.73
C LYS A 136 11.43 0.99 -5.01
N LYS A 137 11.61 1.78 -6.07
CA LYS A 137 10.52 2.62 -6.60
C LYS A 137 9.39 1.72 -7.11
N GLY A 138 8.16 2.13 -6.86
CA GLY A 138 7.01 1.43 -7.37
C GLY A 138 5.72 2.14 -7.02
N TYR A 139 4.65 1.35 -6.93
CA TYR A 139 3.30 1.85 -6.80
C TYR A 139 2.60 1.13 -5.64
N ASP A 140 1.75 1.87 -4.95
CA ASP A 140 0.88 1.33 -3.91
C ASP A 140 -0.44 0.78 -4.50
N GLU A 141 -1.36 0.34 -3.65
CA GLU A 141 -2.67 -0.18 -4.08
C GLU A 141 -3.59 0.87 -4.75
N SER A 142 -3.28 2.16 -4.63
CA SER A 142 -3.96 3.25 -5.33
C SER A 142 -3.23 3.69 -6.61
N PHE A 143 -2.18 2.94 -7.00
CA PHE A 143 -1.26 3.30 -8.07
C PHE A 143 -0.56 4.65 -7.89
N ASP A 144 -0.43 5.11 -6.65
CA ASP A 144 0.36 6.29 -6.32
C ASP A 144 1.84 5.90 -6.22
N SER A 145 2.71 6.72 -6.80
CA SER A 145 4.15 6.50 -6.75
C SER A 145 4.65 6.50 -5.30
N CYS A 146 5.46 5.50 -4.97
CA CYS A 146 6.01 5.29 -3.65
C CYS A 146 7.38 4.60 -3.70
N GLU A 147 8.08 4.64 -2.58
CA GLU A 147 9.27 3.84 -2.35
C GLU A 147 8.91 2.70 -1.40
N LYS A 148 9.13 1.45 -1.84
CA LYS A 148 9.00 0.27 -0.99
C LYS A 148 10.35 -0.01 -0.36
N VAL A 149 10.41 0.12 0.95
CA VAL A 149 11.63 -0.12 1.74
C VAL A 149 11.49 -1.46 2.44
N LYS A 150 12.35 -2.41 2.08
CA LYS A 150 12.40 -3.76 2.63
C LYS A 150 13.83 -4.14 3.00
N HIS A 151 14.01 -5.24 3.72
CA HIS A 151 15.37 -5.74 3.98
C HIS A 151 16.01 -6.17 2.65
N LYS A 152 17.31 -5.96 2.46
CA LYS A 152 17.99 -6.27 1.18
C LYS A 152 17.95 -7.75 0.80
N ASP A 153 17.91 -8.62 1.82
CA ASP A 153 17.83 -10.06 1.67
C ASP A 153 16.36 -10.56 1.63
N ALA A 154 15.37 -9.65 1.62
CA ALA A 154 13.97 -10.01 1.48
C ALA A 154 13.66 -10.48 0.06
N PRO A 155 12.76 -11.48 -0.13
CA PRO A 155 12.39 -11.98 -1.45
C PRO A 155 11.99 -10.87 -2.43
N THR A 156 12.35 -11.06 -3.71
CA THR A 156 12.03 -10.11 -4.79
C THR A 156 10.54 -10.12 -5.12
N THR A 157 9.94 -11.30 -5.19
CA THR A 157 8.53 -11.52 -5.48
C THR A 157 7.68 -11.56 -4.22
N ILE A 158 6.37 -11.39 -4.40
CA ILE A 158 5.40 -11.57 -3.32
C ILE A 158 5.31 -13.06 -2.97
N PHE A 159 5.21 -13.93 -3.98
CA PHE A 159 4.98 -15.35 -3.80
C PHE A 159 6.29 -16.12 -3.58
N SER A 160 6.84 -15.95 -2.37
CA SER A 160 7.99 -16.72 -1.87
C SER A 160 7.51 -17.59 -0.71
N SER A 161 7.80 -18.89 -0.76
CA SER A 161 7.32 -19.84 0.24
C SER A 161 7.87 -19.54 1.63
N ASP A 162 7.08 -19.85 2.64
CA ASP A 162 7.46 -19.81 4.06
C ASP A 162 8.10 -18.48 4.48
N THR A 163 7.52 -17.40 3.97
CA THR A 163 8.02 -16.04 4.14
C THR A 163 7.15 -15.26 5.10
N ILE A 164 7.78 -14.61 6.07
CA ILE A 164 7.19 -13.58 6.92
C ILE A 164 8.14 -12.40 6.98
N LEU A 165 7.64 -11.19 6.75
CA LEU A 165 8.47 -9.99 6.75
C LEU A 165 7.69 -8.72 7.07
N LEU A 166 8.43 -7.70 7.46
CA LEU A 166 7.99 -6.31 7.48
C LEU A 166 8.63 -5.57 6.30
N TYR A 167 7.90 -4.60 5.77
CA TYR A 167 8.40 -3.58 4.86
C TYR A 167 7.61 -2.30 5.12
N TYR A 168 8.05 -1.16 4.63
CA TYR A 168 7.24 0.05 4.69
C TYR A 168 7.20 0.79 3.37
N ILE A 169 6.15 1.58 3.19
CA ILE A 169 5.90 2.38 2.01
C ILE A 169 6.14 3.83 2.36
N ARG A 170 7.12 4.46 1.69
CA ARG A 170 7.39 5.89 1.79
C ARG A 170 6.72 6.65 0.66
N LYS A 171 6.07 7.76 1.00
CA LYS A 171 5.40 8.67 0.07
C LYS A 171 5.87 10.10 0.31
N LYS A 172 5.92 10.93 -0.73
CA LYS A 172 6.37 12.34 -0.63
C LYS A 172 5.57 13.21 0.35
N SER A 173 4.34 12.83 0.67
CA SER A 173 3.36 13.70 1.35
C SER A 173 2.66 13.06 2.56
N ASN A 174 2.95 11.78 2.87
CA ASN A 174 2.29 11.02 3.92
C ASN A 174 3.33 10.41 4.86
N PRO A 175 2.97 10.14 6.14
CA PRO A 175 3.82 9.33 7.00
C PRO A 175 4.05 7.96 6.36
N ASP A 176 5.23 7.42 6.58
CA ASP A 176 5.55 6.07 6.11
C ASP A 176 4.55 5.08 6.71
N HIS A 177 4.10 4.12 5.90
CA HIS A 177 3.16 3.11 6.31
C HIS A 177 3.87 1.76 6.47
N LEU A 178 3.89 1.24 7.70
CA LEU A 178 4.43 -0.09 7.98
C LEU A 178 3.47 -1.15 7.45
N CYS A 179 3.99 -2.09 6.68
CA CYS A 179 3.26 -3.20 6.09
C CYS A 179 3.81 -4.53 6.60
N PHE A 180 2.92 -5.52 6.63
CA PHE A 180 3.23 -6.87 7.08
C PHE A 180 2.81 -7.86 6.01
N ARG A 181 3.73 -8.79 5.72
CA ARG A 181 3.53 -9.83 4.73
C ARG A 181 3.81 -11.19 5.31
N VAL A 182 2.91 -12.13 5.03
CA VAL A 182 3.04 -13.55 5.34
C VAL A 182 2.64 -14.34 4.11
N VAL A 183 3.45 -15.30 3.70
CA VAL A 183 3.21 -16.10 2.51
C VAL A 183 3.58 -17.54 2.80
N MET A 184 2.71 -18.46 2.41
CA MET A 184 2.96 -19.89 2.49
C MET A 184 2.48 -20.59 1.22
N TRP A 185 3.11 -21.71 0.93
CA TRP A 185 2.75 -22.56 -0.20
C TRP A 185 2.15 -23.86 0.31
N ASP A 186 0.86 -24.07 0.01
CA ASP A 186 0.11 -25.28 0.36
C ASP A 186 -0.51 -25.88 -0.92
N PRO A 187 0.31 -26.54 -1.76
CA PRO A 187 -0.14 -27.04 -3.04
C PRO A 187 -1.30 -28.03 -2.88
N GLY A 188 -2.32 -27.89 -3.71
CA GLY A 188 -3.53 -28.72 -3.65
C GLY A 188 -4.60 -28.22 -2.67
N ASN A 189 -4.27 -27.31 -1.76
CA ASN A 189 -5.26 -26.67 -0.88
C ASN A 189 -5.72 -25.32 -1.44
N ILE A 190 -6.82 -25.32 -2.18
CA ILE A 190 -7.42 -24.09 -2.73
C ILE A 190 -8.52 -23.50 -1.84
N LYS A 191 -8.77 -24.07 -0.65
CA LYS A 191 -9.85 -23.59 0.24
C LYS A 191 -9.56 -22.16 0.70
N PRO A 192 -10.55 -21.25 0.69
CA PRO A 192 -10.39 -19.93 1.27
C PRO A 192 -10.24 -20.05 2.79
N GLY A 193 -9.65 -19.03 3.41
CA GLY A 193 -9.43 -19.03 4.86
C GLY A 193 -8.48 -17.92 5.28
N GLN A 194 -7.91 -18.09 6.47
CA GLN A 194 -7.04 -17.13 7.12
C GLN A 194 -5.71 -17.78 7.46
N LEU A 195 -4.67 -16.94 7.55
CA LEU A 195 -3.41 -17.37 8.11
C LEU A 195 -3.48 -17.25 9.62
N VAL A 196 -2.92 -18.24 10.31
CA VAL A 196 -2.87 -18.31 11.76
C VAL A 196 -1.41 -18.29 12.18
N ILE A 197 -1.06 -17.32 13.01
CA ILE A 197 0.28 -17.15 13.59
C ILE A 197 0.18 -17.53 15.06
N THR A 198 0.97 -18.51 15.48
CA THR A 198 1.06 -18.93 16.88
C THR A 198 2.41 -18.51 17.44
N THR A 199 2.40 -17.69 18.48
CA THR A 199 3.56 -17.26 19.26
C THR A 199 3.58 -18.00 20.61
N ASP A 200 4.60 -17.80 21.43
CA ASP A 200 4.66 -18.42 22.77
C ASP A 200 3.56 -17.90 23.70
N SER A 201 3.07 -16.68 23.46
CA SER A 201 2.13 -15.96 24.32
C SER A 201 0.70 -15.92 23.77
N SER A 202 0.49 -16.10 22.47
CA SER A 202 -0.80 -15.80 21.83
C SER A 202 -0.94 -16.45 20.46
N MET A 203 -2.18 -16.55 19.99
CA MET A 203 -2.53 -17.00 18.64
C MET A 203 -3.29 -15.88 17.92
N TYR A 204 -2.92 -15.62 16.67
CA TYR A 204 -3.45 -14.55 15.85
C TYR A 204 -4.00 -15.10 14.54
N SER A 205 -5.21 -14.71 14.17
CA SER A 205 -5.79 -14.99 12.84
C SER A 205 -5.79 -13.72 12.01
N ILE A 206 -5.17 -13.78 10.83
CA ILE A 206 -5.09 -12.66 9.89
C ILE A 206 -5.76 -13.02 8.56
N LYS A 207 -6.63 -12.12 8.13
CA LYS A 207 -7.38 -12.25 6.87
C LYS A 207 -6.86 -11.23 5.87
N GLN A 208 -6.56 -11.69 4.65
CA GLN A 208 -6.21 -10.79 3.54
C GLN A 208 -7.34 -9.77 3.36
N PRO A 209 -7.08 -8.46 3.54
CA PRO A 209 -8.08 -7.45 3.22
C PRO A 209 -8.32 -7.43 1.70
N PRO A 210 -9.53 -7.07 1.26
CA PRO A 210 -9.76 -6.78 -0.15
C PRO A 210 -8.87 -5.61 -0.59
N ASP A 211 -8.38 -5.65 -1.83
CA ASP A 211 -7.59 -4.57 -2.43
C ASP A 211 -8.28 -3.22 -2.22
N LEU A 212 -7.53 -2.16 -1.92
CA LEU A 212 -8.11 -0.84 -1.61
C LEU A 212 -9.06 -0.31 -2.69
N TYR A 213 -8.76 -0.55 -3.96
CA TYR A 213 -9.67 -0.22 -5.07
C TYR A 213 -11.00 -0.95 -4.97
N ILE A 214 -10.98 -2.28 -4.74
CA ILE A 214 -12.17 -3.10 -4.54
C ILE A 214 -12.92 -2.65 -3.29
N ARG A 215 -12.21 -2.37 -2.19
CA ARG A 215 -12.81 -1.85 -0.95
C ARG A 215 -13.54 -0.53 -1.17
N LYS A 216 -12.95 0.40 -1.92
CA LYS A 216 -13.58 1.67 -2.32
C LYS A 216 -14.84 1.40 -3.15
N LEU A 217 -14.78 0.51 -4.15
CA LEU A 217 -15.96 0.17 -4.95
C LEU A 217 -17.08 -0.47 -4.12
N ASN A 218 -16.73 -1.41 -3.23
CA ASN A 218 -17.69 -2.07 -2.34
C ASN A 218 -18.39 -1.07 -1.41
N SER A 219 -17.71 0.00 -0.97
CA SER A 219 -18.36 1.02 -0.14
C SER A 219 -19.41 1.83 -0.92
N PHE A 220 -19.23 2.03 -2.23
CA PHE A 220 -20.28 2.58 -3.08
C PHE A 220 -21.48 1.64 -3.17
N ASP A 221 -21.24 0.34 -3.35
CA ASP A 221 -22.32 -0.65 -3.46
C ASP A 221 -23.15 -0.76 -2.16
N GLU A 222 -22.50 -0.62 -1.00
CA GLU A 222 -23.20 -0.56 0.30
C GLU A 222 -24.08 0.68 0.44
N VAL A 223 -23.60 1.85 0.00
CA VAL A 223 -24.38 3.09 0.01
C VAL A 223 -25.51 3.02 -1.00
N GLU A 224 -25.26 2.46 -2.19
CA GLU A 224 -26.27 2.28 -3.23
C GLU A 224 -27.42 1.41 -2.72
N LYS A 225 -27.13 0.26 -2.09
CA LYS A 225 -28.15 -0.61 -1.48
C LYS A 225 -29.00 0.12 -0.43
N LYS A 226 -28.39 0.97 0.40
CA LYS A 226 -29.11 1.78 1.39
C LYS A 226 -30.03 2.81 0.71
N LEU A 227 -29.55 3.47 -0.34
CA LEU A 227 -30.36 4.41 -1.11
C LEU A 227 -31.54 3.71 -1.79
N GLU A 228 -31.31 2.54 -2.40
CA GLU A 228 -32.36 1.75 -3.05
C GLU A 228 -33.42 1.26 -2.05
N HIS A 229 -32.99 0.85 -0.86
CA HIS A 229 -33.90 0.47 0.22
C HIS A 229 -34.81 1.64 0.62
N GLU A 230 -34.23 2.82 0.87
CA GLU A 230 -35.00 4.01 1.24
C GLU A 230 -35.91 4.51 0.11
N GLN A 231 -35.47 4.42 -1.16
CA GLN A 231 -36.29 4.72 -2.32
C GLN A 231 -37.50 3.78 -2.40
N ALA A 232 -37.28 2.46 -2.28
CA ALA A 232 -38.36 1.48 -2.31
C ALA A 232 -39.36 1.68 -1.16
N LYS A 233 -38.87 2.03 0.03
CA LYS A 233 -39.71 2.37 1.19
C LYS A 233 -40.55 3.61 0.93
N ASN A 234 -39.96 4.70 0.44
CA ASN A 234 -40.68 5.94 0.12
C ASN A 234 -41.75 5.70 -0.96
N GLU A 235 -41.43 4.92 -1.99
CA GLU A 235 -42.37 4.62 -3.07
C GLU A 235 -43.58 3.81 -2.57
N ARG A 236 -43.36 2.85 -1.67
CA ARG A 236 -44.45 2.11 -1.00
C ARG A 236 -45.35 3.04 -0.19
N LEU A 237 -44.76 3.95 0.60
CA LEU A 237 -45.51 4.93 1.38
C LEU A 237 -46.31 5.87 0.47
N ARG A 238 -45.72 6.32 -0.64
CA ARG A 238 -46.35 7.20 -1.62
C ARG A 238 -47.57 6.54 -2.26
N VAL A 239 -47.46 5.25 -2.63
CA VAL A 239 -48.59 4.47 -3.18
C VAL A 239 -49.69 4.28 -2.13
N ALA A 240 -49.34 3.98 -0.88
CA ALA A 240 -50.31 3.82 0.21
C ALA A 240 -51.04 5.12 0.53
N ASN A 241 -50.31 6.24 0.67
CA ASN A 241 -50.86 7.57 0.88
C ASN A 241 -51.78 7.99 -0.29
N ARG A 242 -51.36 7.77 -1.55
CA ARG A 242 -52.22 8.04 -2.72
C ARG A 242 -53.53 7.27 -2.64
N LYS A 243 -53.48 5.99 -2.26
CA LYS A 243 -54.69 5.16 -2.10
C LYS A 243 -55.59 5.71 -0.99
N ALA A 244 -55.03 6.04 0.17
CA ALA A 244 -55.78 6.61 1.30
C ALA A 244 -56.41 7.96 0.95
N HIS A 245 -55.66 8.83 0.26
CA HIS A 245 -56.17 10.10 -0.26
C HIS A 245 -57.35 9.88 -1.22
N THR A 246 -57.24 8.97 -2.19
CA THR A 246 -58.35 8.68 -3.12
C THR A 246 -59.59 8.20 -2.38
N GLN A 247 -59.44 7.26 -1.43
CA GLN A 247 -60.58 6.76 -0.63
C GLN A 247 -61.24 7.87 0.19
N THR A 248 -60.44 8.73 0.81
CA THR A 248 -60.94 9.86 1.63
C THR A 248 -61.63 10.91 0.77
N SER A 249 -61.12 11.16 -0.44
CA SER A 249 -61.73 12.07 -1.42
C SER A 249 -63.09 11.56 -1.88
N GLU A 250 -63.19 10.26 -2.21
CA GLU A 250 -64.46 9.64 -2.59
C GLU A 250 -65.49 9.68 -1.47
N GLU A 251 -65.06 9.52 -0.21
CA GLU A 251 -65.94 9.64 0.95
C GLU A 251 -66.38 11.09 1.16
N TYR A 252 -65.47 12.06 1.05
CA TYR A 252 -65.82 13.48 1.10
C TYR A 252 -66.86 13.85 0.03
N ASP A 253 -66.69 13.39 -1.21
CA ASP A 253 -67.64 13.63 -2.31
C ASP A 253 -69.02 13.02 -2.00
N ARG A 254 -69.08 11.89 -1.29
CA ARG A 254 -70.34 11.29 -0.83
C ARG A 254 -71.00 12.14 0.26
N LEU A 255 -70.24 12.56 1.27
CA LEU A 255 -70.73 13.42 2.35
C LEU A 255 -71.22 14.77 1.81
N GLU A 256 -70.52 15.35 0.84
CA GLU A 256 -70.91 16.60 0.18
C GLU A 256 -72.22 16.45 -0.60
N LYS A 257 -72.41 15.33 -1.33
CA LYS A 257 -73.68 15.02 -1.99
C LYS A 257 -74.81 14.87 -0.99
N GLU A 258 -74.59 14.14 0.11
CA GLU A 258 -75.58 14.00 1.19
C GLU A 258 -75.94 15.36 1.80
N PHE A 259 -74.93 16.20 2.03
CA PHE A 259 -75.12 17.54 2.58
C PHE A 259 -75.99 18.40 1.65
N ASN A 260 -75.64 18.41 0.36
CA ASN A 260 -76.36 19.17 -0.65
C ASN A 260 -77.81 18.70 -0.81
N ASN A 261 -78.07 17.40 -0.78
CA ASN A 261 -79.42 16.86 -0.93
C ASN A 261 -80.31 17.14 0.29
N ASN A 262 -79.76 17.04 1.50
CA ASN A 262 -80.57 17.04 2.73
C ASN A 262 -80.62 18.40 3.45
N PHE A 263 -79.62 19.26 3.24
CA PHE A 263 -79.40 20.45 4.07
C PHE A 263 -79.12 21.75 3.31
N LYS A 264 -78.99 21.74 1.98
CA LYS A 264 -78.71 22.96 1.19
C LYS A 264 -79.78 24.03 1.31
N GLU A 265 -81.05 23.62 1.30
CA GLU A 265 -82.21 24.51 1.45
C GLU A 265 -82.69 24.65 2.91
N PHE A 266 -81.97 24.05 3.87
CA PHE A 266 -82.37 24.07 5.27
C PHE A 266 -82.03 25.41 5.95
N ASP A 267 -83.05 26.23 6.15
CA ASP A 267 -83.01 27.52 6.86
C ASP A 267 -83.42 27.35 8.34
N TYR A 268 -82.49 27.67 9.25
CA TYR A 268 -82.66 27.52 10.69
C TYR A 268 -83.57 28.59 11.31
N GLU A 269 -83.57 29.82 10.78
CA GLU A 269 -84.31 30.92 11.39
C GLU A 269 -85.83 30.69 11.35
N LYS A 270 -86.33 30.03 10.30
CA LYS A 270 -87.74 29.67 10.15
C LYS A 270 -88.19 28.47 11.01
N SER A 271 -87.26 27.68 11.55
CA SER A 271 -87.54 26.33 12.10
C SER A 271 -87.20 26.19 13.60
N ARG A 272 -86.82 27.28 14.27
CA ARG A 272 -86.02 27.30 15.52
C ARG A 272 -86.63 26.69 16.80
N LYS A 273 -87.93 26.40 16.84
CA LYS A 273 -88.64 25.97 18.07
C LYS A 273 -89.19 24.53 18.01
N ASP A 274 -89.02 23.84 16.88
CA ASP A 274 -89.49 22.46 16.68
C ASP A 274 -88.37 21.45 17.01
N GLU A 275 -88.70 20.42 17.79
CA GLU A 275 -87.81 19.31 18.14
C GLU A 275 -87.25 18.61 16.89
N ALA A 276 -88.07 18.49 15.83
CA ALA A 276 -87.64 17.90 14.56
C ALA A 276 -86.57 18.75 13.86
N ALA A 277 -86.70 20.08 13.91
CA ALA A 277 -85.72 21.00 13.34
C ALA A 277 -84.41 21.03 14.14
N GLN A 278 -84.46 20.90 15.47
CA GLN A 278 -83.28 20.76 16.32
C GLN A 278 -82.53 19.44 16.03
N LYS A 279 -83.27 18.34 15.86
CA LYS A 279 -82.68 17.05 15.46
C LYS A 279 -82.03 17.11 14.07
N LYS A 280 -82.69 17.78 13.11
CA LYS A 280 -82.15 18.00 11.76
C LYS A 280 -80.90 18.89 11.77
N LEU A 281 -80.86 19.92 12.61
CA LEU A 281 -79.67 20.74 12.84
C LEU A 281 -78.51 19.89 13.41
N MET A 282 -78.77 19.03 14.39
CA MET A 282 -77.75 18.16 14.96
C MET A 282 -77.17 17.18 13.92
N GLN A 283 -78.01 16.65 13.02
CA GLN A 283 -77.56 15.85 11.88
C GLN A 283 -76.69 16.66 10.91
N LYS A 284 -77.09 17.90 10.59
CA LYS A 284 -76.31 18.82 9.76
C LYS A 284 -74.92 19.10 10.35
N LEU A 285 -74.85 19.41 11.64
CA LEU A 285 -73.59 19.68 12.35
C LEU A 285 -72.68 18.45 12.38
N LYS A 286 -73.24 17.27 12.60
CA LYS A 286 -72.49 16.00 12.56
C LYS A 286 -71.91 15.75 11.16
N LEU A 287 -72.67 16.00 10.11
CA LEU A 287 -72.21 15.84 8.73
C LEU A 287 -71.10 16.84 8.38
N LEU A 288 -71.25 18.10 8.80
CA LEU A 288 -70.21 19.13 8.65
C LEU A 288 -68.92 18.76 9.39
N ASP A 289 -69.01 18.25 10.63
CA ASP A 289 -67.84 17.77 11.38
C ASP A 289 -67.10 16.63 10.65
N LEU A 290 -67.83 15.67 10.07
CA LEU A 290 -67.24 14.61 9.25
C LEU A 290 -66.57 15.17 7.99
N MET A 291 -67.21 16.10 7.28
CA MET A 291 -66.64 16.77 6.11
C MET A 291 -65.36 17.54 6.46
N THR A 292 -65.36 18.29 7.56
CA THR A 292 -64.18 19.02 8.05
C THR A 292 -63.03 18.06 8.35
N LYS A 293 -63.28 16.96 9.09
CA LYS A 293 -62.26 15.94 9.38
C LYS A 293 -61.69 15.30 8.12
N SER A 294 -62.54 14.94 7.15
CA SER A 294 -62.08 14.41 5.86
C SER A 294 -61.27 15.43 5.07
N SER A 295 -61.65 16.71 5.09
CA SER A 295 -60.90 17.79 4.46
C SER A 295 -59.52 17.99 5.09
N GLU A 296 -59.44 18.00 6.42
CA GLU A 296 -58.17 18.07 7.16
C GLU A 296 -57.25 16.88 6.82
N GLN A 297 -57.80 15.67 6.74
CA GLN A 297 -57.05 14.48 6.33
C GLN A 297 -56.51 14.57 4.90
N LEU A 298 -57.32 15.10 3.95
CA LEU A 298 -56.87 15.30 2.56
C LEU A 298 -55.72 16.32 2.47
N ILE A 299 -55.76 17.38 3.29
CA ILE A 299 -54.67 18.35 3.38
C ILE A 299 -53.40 17.68 3.91
N GLU A 300 -53.50 16.87 4.98
CA GLU A 300 -52.34 16.18 5.54
C GLU A 300 -51.76 15.16 4.54
N TYR A 301 -52.61 14.37 3.87
CA TYR A 301 -52.14 13.46 2.83
C TYR A 301 -51.43 14.18 1.68
N SER A 302 -51.92 15.34 1.27
CA SER A 302 -51.29 16.17 0.23
C SER A 302 -49.92 16.68 0.67
N LYS A 303 -49.79 17.08 1.94
CA LYS A 303 -48.53 17.52 2.54
C LYS A 303 -47.53 16.37 2.63
N GLU A 304 -47.93 15.24 3.19
CA GLU A 304 -47.12 14.01 3.23
C GLU A 304 -46.66 13.61 1.82
N HIS A 305 -47.55 13.70 0.82
CA HIS A 305 -47.20 13.41 -0.57
C HIS A 305 -46.07 14.31 -1.09
N GLN A 306 -46.14 15.61 -0.82
CA GLN A 306 -45.09 16.56 -1.21
C GLN A 306 -43.76 16.25 -0.51
N GLU A 307 -43.79 15.92 0.78
CA GLU A 307 -42.61 15.52 1.54
C GLU A 307 -41.96 14.25 0.95
N MET A 308 -42.77 13.26 0.59
CA MET A 308 -42.30 12.04 -0.08
C MET A 308 -41.68 12.32 -1.46
N LEU A 309 -42.29 13.20 -2.26
CA LEU A 309 -41.72 13.62 -3.56
C LEU A 309 -40.38 14.35 -3.38
N ALA A 310 -40.27 15.23 -2.40
CA ALA A 310 -39.03 15.93 -2.08
C ALA A 310 -37.93 14.94 -1.62
N SER A 311 -38.29 13.98 -0.77
CA SER A 311 -37.40 12.89 -0.35
C SER A 311 -36.91 12.05 -1.52
N LEU A 312 -37.83 11.61 -2.41
CA LEU A 312 -37.48 10.84 -3.61
C LEU A 312 -36.54 11.61 -4.54
N LYS A 313 -36.76 12.91 -4.72
CA LYS A 313 -35.86 13.78 -5.49
C LYS A 313 -34.46 13.84 -4.88
N LEU A 314 -34.36 14.06 -3.57
CA LEU A 314 -33.08 14.07 -2.86
C LEU A 314 -32.34 12.73 -2.97
N LEU A 315 -33.06 11.61 -2.86
CA LEU A 315 -32.50 10.27 -3.02
C LEU A 315 -31.97 10.04 -4.44
N ALA A 316 -32.68 10.52 -5.47
CA ALA A 316 -32.23 10.45 -6.86
C ALA A 316 -30.96 11.28 -7.10
N GLU A 317 -30.90 12.50 -6.56
CA GLU A 317 -29.70 13.35 -6.63
C GLU A 317 -28.49 12.70 -5.94
N LYS A 318 -28.69 12.08 -4.77
CA LYS A 318 -27.66 11.31 -4.08
C LYS A 318 -27.17 10.13 -4.93
N LYS A 319 -28.06 9.39 -5.59
CA LYS A 319 -27.69 8.27 -6.47
C LYS A 319 -26.88 8.73 -7.68
N ILE A 320 -27.25 9.85 -8.30
CA ILE A 320 -26.49 10.45 -9.42
C ILE A 320 -25.07 10.83 -8.96
N SER A 321 -24.96 11.51 -7.81
CA SER A 321 -23.67 11.92 -7.25
C SER A 321 -22.79 10.70 -6.91
N LEU A 322 -23.39 9.67 -6.31
CA LEU A 322 -22.72 8.40 -5.99
C LEU A 322 -22.15 7.75 -7.25
N ASN A 323 -22.95 7.62 -8.31
CA ASN A 323 -22.52 7.03 -9.58
C ASN A 323 -21.42 7.84 -10.27
N LYS A 324 -21.52 9.17 -10.25
CA LYS A 324 -20.47 10.05 -10.78
C LYS A 324 -19.15 9.86 -10.03
N ASN A 325 -19.19 9.75 -8.70
CA ASN A 325 -18.00 9.52 -7.89
C ASN A 325 -17.40 8.13 -8.12
N LYS A 326 -18.24 7.10 -8.26
CA LYS A 326 -17.82 5.73 -8.60
C LYS A 326 -17.10 5.71 -9.95
N LEU A 327 -17.68 6.32 -10.99
CA LEU A 327 -17.05 6.44 -12.32
C LEU A 327 -15.73 7.19 -12.28
N LYS A 328 -15.67 8.31 -11.53
CA LYS A 328 -14.43 9.09 -11.38
C LYS A 328 -13.29 8.24 -10.80
N ILE A 329 -13.56 7.40 -9.81
CA ILE A 329 -12.55 6.51 -9.22
C ILE A 329 -12.11 5.43 -10.21
N ILE A 330 -13.05 4.87 -10.98
CA ILE A 330 -12.74 3.89 -12.02
C ILE A 330 -11.81 4.51 -13.07
N ASP A 331 -12.11 5.73 -13.53
CA ASP A 331 -11.32 6.41 -14.55
C ASP A 331 -9.95 6.85 -14.01
N ASP A 332 -9.88 7.37 -12.78
CA ASP A 332 -8.61 7.69 -12.12
C ASP A 332 -7.69 6.46 -12.03
N TYR A 333 -8.24 5.31 -11.63
CA TYR A 333 -7.49 4.05 -11.54
C TYR A 333 -6.99 3.59 -12.91
N LYS A 334 -7.79 3.72 -13.97
CA LYS A 334 -7.37 3.41 -15.35
C LYS A 334 -6.24 4.32 -15.82
N VAL A 335 -6.36 5.63 -15.61
CA VAL A 335 -5.35 6.61 -16.03
C VAL A 335 -4.02 6.34 -15.33
N LYS A 336 -4.04 6.11 -14.02
CA LYS A 336 -2.82 5.78 -13.27
C LYS A 336 -2.21 4.46 -13.73
N ARG A 337 -3.02 3.42 -13.94
CA ARG A 337 -2.54 2.12 -14.43
C ARG A 337 -1.89 2.23 -15.82
N LEU A 338 -2.45 3.04 -16.71
CA LEU A 338 -1.87 3.31 -18.03
C LEU A 338 -0.54 4.06 -17.93
N ALA A 339 -0.46 5.09 -17.08
CA ALA A 339 0.79 5.83 -16.88
C ALA A 339 1.94 4.90 -16.40
N ILE A 340 1.64 3.94 -15.51
CA ILE A 340 2.62 2.94 -15.07
C ILE A 340 3.04 2.03 -16.22
N TYR A 341 2.10 1.64 -17.08
CA TYR A 341 2.37 0.78 -18.22
C TYR A 341 3.31 1.46 -19.22
N ASP A 342 3.14 2.77 -19.42
CA ASP A 342 3.97 3.59 -20.30
C ASP A 342 5.42 3.75 -19.80
N GLU A 343 5.69 3.54 -18.51
CA GLU A 343 7.03 3.56 -17.93
C GLU A 343 7.79 2.23 -18.08
N LEU A 344 7.12 1.15 -18.47
CA LEU A 344 7.75 -0.16 -18.64
C LEU A 344 8.67 -0.21 -19.87
N THR A 345 9.65 -1.12 -19.84
CA THR A 345 10.46 -1.39 -21.04
C THR A 345 9.61 -2.03 -22.14
N THR A 346 10.03 -1.90 -23.40
CA THR A 346 9.34 -2.56 -24.54
C THR A 346 9.20 -4.07 -24.34
N GLU A 347 10.21 -4.73 -23.77
CA GLU A 347 10.16 -6.16 -23.46
C GLU A 347 9.10 -6.48 -22.39
N GLN A 348 8.99 -5.66 -21.35
CA GLN A 348 7.98 -5.82 -20.29
C GLN A 348 6.56 -5.56 -20.81
N GLN A 349 6.40 -4.55 -21.66
CA GLN A 349 5.13 -4.26 -22.33
C GLN A 349 4.70 -5.43 -23.23
N GLN A 350 5.61 -5.96 -24.04
CA GLN A 350 5.34 -7.14 -24.88
C GLN A 350 4.95 -8.36 -24.04
N LEU A 351 5.69 -8.64 -22.95
CA LEU A 351 5.35 -9.73 -22.04
C LEU A 351 3.93 -9.59 -21.47
N LEU A 352 3.53 -8.38 -21.07
CA LEU A 352 2.17 -8.12 -20.57
C LEU A 352 1.11 -8.32 -21.67
N GLN A 353 1.35 -7.83 -22.87
CA GLN A 353 0.45 -8.00 -24.01
C GLN A 353 0.27 -9.49 -24.38
N ASP A 354 1.37 -10.22 -24.54
CA ASP A 354 1.36 -11.66 -24.82
C ASP A 354 0.60 -12.44 -23.73
N THR A 355 0.77 -12.03 -22.47
CA THR A 355 0.05 -12.63 -21.35
C THR A 355 -1.44 -12.37 -21.46
N VAL A 356 -1.87 -11.14 -21.77
CA VAL A 356 -3.28 -10.81 -21.95
C VAL A 356 -3.89 -11.65 -23.07
N GLU A 357 -3.21 -11.80 -24.21
CA GLU A 357 -3.67 -12.65 -25.32
C GLU A 357 -3.82 -14.11 -24.88
N LYS A 358 -2.80 -14.68 -24.21
CA LYS A 358 -2.87 -16.05 -23.67
C LYS A 358 -4.06 -16.22 -22.73
N VAL A 359 -4.30 -15.25 -21.84
CA VAL A 359 -5.42 -15.28 -20.90
C VAL A 359 -6.76 -15.27 -21.61
N GLN A 360 -6.92 -14.42 -22.63
CA GLN A 360 -8.14 -14.34 -23.43
C GLN A 360 -8.41 -15.64 -24.19
N GLU A 361 -7.35 -16.28 -24.69
CA GLU A 361 -7.42 -17.56 -25.40
C GLU A 361 -7.38 -18.79 -24.48
N ASN A 362 -7.41 -18.58 -23.15
CA ASN A 362 -7.33 -19.64 -22.13
C ASN A 362 -6.10 -20.55 -22.29
N ARG A 363 -4.98 -20.00 -22.77
CA ARG A 363 -3.67 -20.65 -22.85
C ARG A 363 -2.94 -20.60 -21.51
N GLU A 364 -2.08 -21.59 -21.27
CA GLU A 364 -1.24 -21.65 -20.08
C GLU A 364 -0.17 -20.56 -20.09
N VAL A 365 0.03 -19.91 -18.94
CA VAL A 365 1.12 -18.97 -18.68
C VAL A 365 2.12 -19.66 -17.78
N LYS A 366 3.39 -19.70 -18.22
CA LYS A 366 4.43 -20.48 -17.54
C LYS A 366 4.89 -19.78 -16.25
N GLU A 367 5.44 -20.55 -15.33
CA GLU A 367 5.92 -20.03 -14.03
C GLU A 367 6.96 -18.91 -14.18
N ASN A 368 7.90 -19.03 -15.12
CA ASN A 368 8.88 -17.98 -15.38
C ASN A 368 8.27 -16.69 -15.94
N GLU A 369 7.16 -16.79 -16.68
CA GLU A 369 6.41 -15.63 -17.18
C GLU A 369 5.69 -14.95 -16.02
N LEU A 370 5.03 -15.73 -15.14
CA LEU A 370 4.39 -15.20 -13.92
C LEU A 370 5.38 -14.44 -13.04
N LEU A 371 6.57 -14.99 -12.80
CA LEU A 371 7.62 -14.32 -12.02
C LEU A 371 8.05 -12.99 -12.64
N LYS A 372 8.29 -12.97 -13.96
CA LYS A 372 8.65 -11.73 -14.68
C LYS A 372 7.54 -10.69 -14.62
N ILE A 373 6.27 -11.10 -14.73
CA ILE A 373 5.14 -10.17 -14.60
C ILE A 373 5.06 -9.61 -13.18
N GLU A 374 5.26 -10.44 -12.15
CA GLU A 374 5.29 -9.98 -10.77
C GLU A 374 6.39 -8.93 -10.52
N GLU A 375 7.54 -9.07 -11.18
CA GLU A 375 8.65 -8.12 -11.08
C GLU A 375 8.31 -6.74 -11.66
N THR A 376 7.42 -6.67 -12.66
CA THR A 376 6.91 -5.41 -13.23
C THR A 376 6.00 -4.65 -12.26
N GLY A 377 5.48 -5.32 -11.23
CA GLY A 377 4.50 -4.74 -10.30
C GLY A 377 3.05 -4.74 -10.81
N PHE A 378 2.79 -5.22 -12.04
CA PHE A 378 1.43 -5.48 -12.54
C PHE A 378 0.87 -6.80 -12.01
N VAL A 379 0.80 -6.93 -10.68
CA VAL A 379 0.16 -8.07 -10.01
C VAL A 379 -1.32 -7.78 -9.86
N ASP A 380 -2.07 -7.98 -10.94
CA ASP A 380 -3.51 -7.81 -10.92
C ASP A 380 -4.25 -9.04 -10.37
N ASP A 381 -5.57 -8.90 -10.24
CA ASP A 381 -6.47 -9.92 -9.71
C ASP A 381 -6.33 -11.26 -10.47
N TRP A 382 -5.99 -11.25 -11.76
CA TRP A 382 -5.80 -12.48 -12.52
C TRP A 382 -4.57 -13.26 -12.02
N ILE A 383 -3.44 -12.61 -11.80
CA ILE A 383 -2.22 -13.27 -11.28
C ILE A 383 -2.48 -13.83 -9.89
N ARG A 384 -3.13 -13.04 -9.02
CA ARG A 384 -3.51 -13.50 -7.67
C ARG A 384 -4.40 -14.74 -7.73
N LYS A 385 -5.37 -14.78 -8.65
CA LYS A 385 -6.22 -15.96 -8.89
C LYS A 385 -5.43 -17.17 -9.38
N GLN A 386 -4.44 -16.98 -10.27
CA GLN A 386 -3.58 -18.09 -10.69
C GLN A 386 -2.76 -18.63 -9.51
N ARG A 387 -2.18 -17.74 -8.69
CA ARG A 387 -1.43 -18.12 -7.51
C ARG A 387 -2.30 -18.85 -6.47
N MET A 388 -3.54 -18.42 -6.27
CA MET A 388 -4.51 -19.17 -5.44
C MET A 388 -4.76 -20.58 -5.97
N LYS A 389 -4.93 -20.75 -7.29
CA LYS A 389 -5.15 -22.07 -7.90
C LYS A 389 -3.94 -23.00 -7.74
N GLN A 390 -2.73 -22.43 -7.71
CA GLN A 390 -1.50 -23.17 -7.41
C GLN A 390 -1.35 -23.52 -5.92
N GLY A 391 -2.23 -23.04 -5.03
CA GLY A 391 -2.18 -23.29 -3.59
C GLY A 391 -1.40 -22.26 -2.78
N TRP A 392 -1.05 -21.10 -3.35
CA TRP A 392 -0.45 -20.01 -2.58
C TRP A 392 -1.46 -19.39 -1.63
N LYS A 393 -1.04 -19.19 -0.37
CA LYS A 393 -1.77 -18.44 0.65
C LYS A 393 -0.91 -17.25 1.07
N TRP A 394 -1.54 -16.09 1.22
CA TRP A 394 -0.82 -14.90 1.64
C TRP A 394 -1.69 -13.96 2.45
N TYR A 395 -1.00 -13.14 3.23
CA TYR A 395 -1.45 -11.90 3.81
C TYR A 395 -0.43 -10.83 3.38
N ASP A 396 -0.89 -9.73 2.80
CA ASP A 396 -0.05 -8.58 2.43
C ASP A 396 -0.88 -7.31 2.60
N ALA A 397 -0.59 -6.53 3.65
CA ALA A 397 -1.36 -5.34 3.98
C ALA A 397 -0.59 -4.36 4.88
N THR A 398 -1.07 -3.11 4.90
CA THR A 398 -0.63 -2.10 5.89
C THR A 398 -1.11 -2.51 7.29
N LEU A 399 -0.22 -2.38 8.28
CA LEU A 399 -0.54 -2.62 9.69
C LEU A 399 -1.35 -1.45 10.28
N ASN A 400 -2.33 -1.81 11.11
CA ASN A 400 -3.01 -0.86 12.00
C ASN A 400 -2.45 -0.95 13.44
N GLN A 401 -2.81 0.02 14.29
CA GLN A 401 -2.38 0.07 15.69
C GLN A 401 -2.69 -1.22 16.45
N GLY A 402 -3.86 -1.82 16.21
CA GLY A 402 -4.29 -3.06 16.86
C GLY A 402 -3.40 -4.27 16.54
N GLN A 403 -2.71 -4.25 15.41
CA GLN A 403 -1.83 -5.35 14.97
C GLN A 403 -0.39 -5.22 15.47
N LEU A 404 0.02 -4.10 16.08
CA LEU A 404 1.39 -3.94 16.57
C LEU A 404 1.74 -4.88 17.71
N LYS A 405 0.76 -5.25 18.55
CA LYS A 405 0.95 -6.27 19.58
C LYS A 405 1.37 -7.60 18.96
N MET A 406 0.74 -8.01 17.86
CA MET A 406 1.10 -9.25 17.15
C MET A 406 2.56 -9.20 16.68
N ILE A 407 3.01 -8.09 16.10
CA ILE A 407 4.40 -7.94 15.66
C ILE A 407 5.37 -8.04 16.85
N LYS A 408 5.07 -7.37 17.96
CA LYS A 408 5.89 -7.44 19.18
C LYS A 408 5.98 -8.87 19.71
N ASP A 409 4.86 -9.58 19.77
CA ASP A 409 4.80 -10.97 20.25
C ASP A 409 5.57 -11.92 19.32
N ILE A 410 5.50 -11.74 17.99
CA ILE A 410 6.30 -12.50 17.02
C ILE A 410 7.80 -12.29 17.27
N LEU A 411 8.20 -11.03 17.47
CA LEU A 411 9.60 -10.68 17.68
C LEU A 411 10.11 -11.13 19.05
N SER A 412 9.29 -11.18 20.09
CA SER A 412 9.74 -11.58 21.44
C SER A 412 9.72 -13.09 21.68
N SER A 413 8.96 -13.85 20.88
CA SER A 413 8.81 -15.29 21.08
C SER A 413 10.01 -16.08 20.57
N GLU A 414 10.39 -17.12 21.29
CA GLU A 414 11.38 -18.11 20.88
C GLU A 414 10.82 -18.92 19.71
N LYS A 415 9.61 -19.47 19.84
CA LYS A 415 8.95 -20.23 18.78
C LYS A 415 7.77 -19.49 18.18
N VAL A 416 7.77 -19.37 16.85
CA VAL A 416 6.64 -18.82 16.11
C VAL A 416 6.34 -19.74 14.94
N THR A 417 5.08 -20.11 14.78
CA THR A 417 4.63 -20.96 13.67
C THR A 417 3.51 -20.30 12.89
N VAL A 418 3.46 -20.57 11.59
CA VAL A 418 2.42 -20.06 10.70
C VAL A 418 1.77 -21.23 9.96
N HIS A 419 0.45 -21.27 9.93
CA HIS A 419 -0.33 -22.20 9.13
C HIS A 419 -1.55 -21.51 8.50
N HIS A 420 -2.22 -22.20 7.58
CA HIS A 420 -3.53 -21.80 7.08
C HIS A 420 -4.62 -22.57 7.85
N ASP A 421 -5.69 -21.89 8.27
CA ASP A 421 -6.77 -22.48 9.07
C ASP A 421 -7.39 -23.75 8.46
N SER A 422 -7.44 -23.83 7.13
CA SER A 422 -7.98 -24.98 6.41
C SER A 422 -7.04 -26.20 6.37
N ASN A 423 -5.77 -26.05 6.79
CA ASN A 423 -4.78 -27.13 6.87
C ASN A 423 -3.76 -26.86 8.01
N PRO A 424 -4.13 -27.10 9.28
CA PRO A 424 -3.27 -26.82 10.43
C PRO A 424 -1.98 -27.66 10.50
N GLU A 425 -1.95 -28.82 9.83
CA GLU A 425 -0.79 -29.72 9.77
C GLU A 425 0.33 -29.14 8.90
N LYS A 426 -0.01 -28.40 7.84
CA LYS A 426 0.96 -27.72 6.98
C LYS A 426 1.33 -26.38 7.58
N LYS A 427 2.45 -26.33 8.29
CA LYS A 427 2.98 -25.14 8.94
C LYS A 427 4.47 -24.94 8.66
N PHE A 428 4.94 -23.71 8.82
CA PHE A 428 6.37 -23.40 8.83
C PHE A 428 6.75 -22.66 10.11
N ASP A 429 7.99 -22.84 10.55
CA ASP A 429 8.59 -22.12 11.67
C ASP A 429 9.21 -20.81 11.18
N VAL A 430 8.98 -19.72 11.89
CA VAL A 430 9.59 -18.42 11.58
C VAL A 430 11.04 -18.42 12.06
N SER A 431 11.97 -18.27 11.14
CA SER A 431 13.41 -18.29 11.44
C SER A 431 13.88 -17.05 12.19
N ASP A 432 14.96 -17.19 12.97
CA ASP A 432 15.61 -16.05 13.65
C ASP A 432 16.08 -14.98 12.66
N ASN A 433 16.54 -15.40 11.48
CA ASN A 433 16.91 -14.49 10.41
C ASN A 433 15.72 -13.64 9.94
N GLN A 434 14.53 -14.23 9.76
CA GLN A 434 13.32 -13.45 9.41
C GLN A 434 12.93 -12.48 10.53
N LYS A 435 13.01 -12.90 11.80
CA LYS A 435 12.75 -12.01 12.94
C LYS A 435 13.74 -10.85 12.97
N GLU A 436 15.03 -11.09 12.71
CA GLU A 436 16.06 -10.05 12.70
C GLU A 436 15.87 -9.05 11.54
N GLN A 437 15.48 -9.55 10.36
CA GLN A 437 15.09 -8.68 9.24
C GLN A 437 13.88 -7.81 9.59
N MET A 438 12.87 -8.38 10.27
CA MET A 438 11.71 -7.62 10.76
C MET A 438 12.12 -6.56 11.77
N ARG A 439 13.01 -6.87 12.73
CA ARG A 439 13.55 -5.87 13.68
C ARG A 439 14.24 -4.72 12.97
N THR A 440 15.13 -5.04 12.02
CA THR A 440 15.85 -4.05 11.23
C THR A 440 14.88 -3.08 10.54
N ILE A 441 13.80 -3.61 9.95
CA ILE A 441 12.79 -2.80 9.28
C ILE A 441 11.98 -1.96 10.25
N LEU A 442 11.58 -2.52 11.38
CA LEU A 442 10.84 -1.80 12.41
C LEU A 442 11.68 -0.64 12.97
N THR A 443 12.96 -0.89 13.29
CA THR A 443 13.88 0.15 13.78
C THR A 443 14.10 1.25 12.72
N ALA A 444 14.29 0.88 11.45
CA ALA A 444 14.45 1.84 10.36
C ALA A 444 13.20 2.73 10.21
N PHE A 445 12.02 2.10 10.23
CA PHE A 445 10.73 2.79 10.16
C PHE A 445 10.55 3.79 11.31
N GLU A 446 10.87 3.40 12.54
CA GLU A 446 10.79 4.26 13.72
C GLU A 446 11.80 5.42 13.67
N ALA A 447 13.04 5.14 13.23
CA ALA A 447 14.10 6.14 13.10
C ALA A 447 13.78 7.23 12.07
N GLU A 448 12.98 6.90 11.04
CA GLU A 448 12.51 7.84 10.02
C GLU A 448 11.23 8.58 10.42
N GLY A 449 10.71 8.35 11.64
CA GLY A 449 9.50 9.00 12.14
C GLY A 449 8.20 8.42 11.57
N GLY A 450 8.24 7.19 11.06
CA GLY A 450 7.09 6.47 10.55
C GLY A 450 5.96 6.35 11.58
N LYS A 451 4.71 6.35 11.11
CA LYS A 451 3.52 6.19 11.95
C LYS A 451 2.65 5.07 11.43
N VAL A 452 2.33 4.13 12.30
CA VAL A 452 1.41 3.04 11.98
C VAL A 452 0.00 3.62 11.85
N GLY A 453 -0.73 3.17 10.82
CA GLY A 453 -2.08 3.66 10.54
C GLY A 453 -3.03 3.41 11.71
N GLU A 454 -4.06 4.25 11.83
CA GLU A 454 -5.12 4.12 12.83
C GLU A 454 -5.83 2.75 12.77
#